data_AF-X1VHK3-F1
#
_entry.id   AF-X1VHK3-F1
#
_cell.length_a   1.000
_cell.length_b   1.000
_cell.length_c   1.000
_cell.angle_alpha   90.00
_cell.angle_beta   90.00
_cell.angle_gamma   90.00
#
_symmetry.space_group_name_H-M   'P 1'
#
loop_
_entity.id
_entity.type
_entity.pdbx_description
1 polymer ?
#
loop_
_entity_poly.entity_id
_entity_poly.type
_entity_poly.pdbx_seq_one_letter_code
_entity_poly.pdbx_strand_id
1 'polypeptide(L)'
;FDFINKLKQNPRELEILGDGTQEKPYLYIDDCIDGILFGLKHSQERVNVLNLGTDSSINVTAIASMVVEAMGLSGVKFIYTGGNRGWRGDVPQVRNVAGRYLLFVPDLDKHFGI
;
A
#
# COMPACT_ATOMS: atom_id res chain seq x y z
N PHE A 1 12.95 -7.51 7.08
CA PHE A 1 12.59 -8.63 6.20
C PHE A 1 11.09 -8.58 5.95
N ASP A 2 10.69 -8.49 4.68
CA ASP A 2 9.28 -8.40 4.21
C ASP A 2 8.62 -9.79 4.05
N PHE A 3 7.35 -9.81 3.61
CA PHE A 3 6.55 -11.02 3.43
C PHE A 3 7.14 -12.02 2.43
N ILE A 4 7.57 -11.56 1.26
CA ILE A 4 8.09 -12.44 0.20
C ILE A 4 9.32 -13.18 0.74
N ASN A 5 10.23 -12.46 1.39
CA ASN A 5 11.43 -13.06 1.92
C ASN A 5 11.14 -14.01 3.10
N LYS A 6 10.18 -13.68 3.97
CA LYS A 6 9.73 -14.60 5.05
C LYS A 6 9.13 -15.88 4.46
N LEU A 7 8.28 -15.78 3.44
CA LEU A 7 7.64 -16.93 2.79
C LEU A 7 8.63 -17.80 2.00
N LYS A 8 9.65 -17.20 1.39
CA LYS A 8 10.76 -17.96 0.77
C LYS A 8 11.54 -18.79 1.79
N GLN A 9 11.66 -18.29 3.03
CA GLN A 9 12.35 -19.00 4.11
C GLN A 9 11.46 -20.06 4.77
N ASN A 10 10.18 -19.74 4.98
CA ASN A 10 9.19 -20.66 5.51
C ASN A 10 7.85 -20.49 4.76
N PRO A 11 7.53 -21.36 3.80
CA PRO A 11 6.30 -21.25 3.02
C PRO A 11 5.06 -21.69 3.80
N ARG A 12 5.18 -22.13 5.07
CA ARG A 12 4.05 -22.59 5.88
C ARG A 12 3.57 -21.55 6.88
N GLU A 13 4.41 -20.61 7.26
CA GLU A 13 4.07 -19.61 8.28
C GLU A 13 4.57 -18.23 7.87
N LEU A 14 3.72 -17.22 8.06
CA LEU A 14 4.06 -15.83 7.82
C LEU A 14 3.83 -15.02 9.09
N GLU A 15 4.91 -14.47 9.64
CA GLU A 15 4.83 -13.53 10.75
C GLU A 15 4.46 -12.13 10.26
N ILE A 16 3.37 -11.59 10.80
CA ILE A 16 2.84 -10.26 10.55
C ILE A 16 3.03 -9.42 11.81
N LEU A 17 3.71 -8.28 11.66
CA LEU A 17 3.90 -7.35 12.77
C LEU A 17 2.60 -6.60 13.05
N GLY A 18 2.24 -6.51 14.33
CA GLY A 18 0.97 -5.94 14.79
C GLY A 18 -0.17 -6.95 14.79
N ASP A 19 -1.41 -6.44 14.75
CA ASP A 19 -2.66 -7.20 14.69
C ASP A 19 -3.19 -7.40 13.26
N GLY A 20 -2.49 -6.84 12.27
CA GLY A 20 -2.83 -6.95 10.85
C GLY A 20 -3.91 -5.98 10.37
N THR A 21 -4.52 -5.21 11.29
CA THR A 21 -5.59 -4.25 10.99
C THR A 21 -5.08 -2.89 10.56
N GLN A 22 -3.78 -2.65 10.64
CA GLN A 22 -3.17 -1.43 10.16
C GLN A 22 -3.40 -1.28 8.65
N GLU A 23 -3.75 -0.06 8.24
CA GLU A 23 -4.19 0.26 6.89
C GLU A 23 -3.38 1.41 6.30
N LYS A 24 -2.97 1.23 5.05
CA LYS A 24 -2.25 2.26 4.29
C LYS A 24 -2.78 2.34 2.85
N PRO A 25 -2.80 3.53 2.24
CA PRO A 25 -3.03 3.66 0.81
C PRO A 25 -1.80 3.16 0.04
N TYR A 26 -2.03 2.41 -1.03
CA TYR A 26 -1.00 1.99 -1.98
C TYR A 26 -1.37 2.53 -3.36
N LEU A 27 -0.41 3.15 -4.02
CA LEU A 27 -0.57 3.70 -5.36
C LEU A 27 0.23 2.84 -6.34
N TYR A 28 -0.37 2.50 -7.48
CA TYR A 28 0.36 1.78 -8.52
C TYR A 28 1.47 2.66 -9.11
N ILE A 29 2.56 2.04 -9.57
CA ILE A 29 3.76 2.80 -9.96
C ILE A 29 3.51 3.71 -11.17
N ASP A 30 2.77 3.24 -12.17
CA ASP A 30 2.46 4.03 -13.35
C ASP A 30 1.57 5.24 -12.98
N ASP A 31 0.55 5.03 -12.14
CA ASP A 31 -0.28 6.12 -11.62
C ASP A 31 0.55 7.14 -10.82
N CYS A 32 1.55 6.68 -10.07
CA CYS A 32 2.47 7.55 -9.34
C CYS A 32 3.29 8.43 -10.31
N ILE A 33 3.82 7.83 -11.39
CA ILE A 33 4.58 8.56 -12.42
C ILE A 33 3.69 9.58 -13.12
N ASP A 34 2.50 9.16 -13.57
CA ASP A 34 1.54 10.02 -14.24
C ASP A 34 1.10 11.19 -13.35
N GLY A 35 0.83 10.92 -12.07
CA GLY A 35 0.47 11.96 -11.10
C GLY A 35 1.59 12.99 -10.87
N ILE A 36 2.85 12.54 -10.79
CA ILE A 36 4.01 13.45 -10.68
C ILE A 36 4.13 14.33 -11.93
N LEU A 37 4.06 13.74 -13.12
CA LEU A 37 4.15 14.48 -14.39
C LEU A 37 2.99 15.46 -14.56
N PHE A 38 1.78 15.04 -14.17
CA PHE A 38 0.60 15.89 -14.18
C PHE A 38 0.78 17.09 -13.23
N GLY A 39 1.27 16.87 -12.01
CA GLY A 39 1.58 17.93 -11.06
C GLY A 39 2.60 18.92 -11.60
N LEU A 40 3.69 18.43 -12.20
CA LEU A 40 4.72 19.26 -12.80
C LEU A 40 4.17 20.16 -13.92
N LYS A 41 3.29 19.62 -14.77
CA LYS A 41 2.74 20.34 -15.93
C LYS A 41 1.71 21.40 -15.57
N HIS A 42 0.95 21.22 -14.49
CA HIS A 42 -0.21 22.05 -14.16
C HIS A 42 0.00 22.97 -12.95
N SER A 43 1.08 22.80 -12.20
CA SER A 43 1.45 23.67 -11.09
C SER A 43 1.89 25.06 -11.55
N GLN A 44 1.38 26.12 -10.92
CA GLN A 44 1.64 27.52 -11.31
C GLN A 44 2.34 28.34 -10.22
N GLU A 45 2.31 27.88 -8.96
CA GLU A 45 2.93 28.61 -7.86
C GLU A 45 4.45 28.44 -7.86
N ARG A 46 5.16 29.37 -7.23
CA ARG A 46 6.61 29.23 -6.99
C ARG A 46 6.94 27.97 -6.18
N VAL A 47 6.04 27.59 -5.27
CA VAL A 47 6.12 26.37 -4.47
C VAL A 47 4.73 25.73 -4.45
N ASN A 48 4.65 24.46 -4.82
CA ASN A 48 3.41 23.69 -4.83
C ASN A 48 3.59 22.52 -3.87
N VAL A 49 2.66 22.35 -2.93
CA VAL A 49 2.61 21.21 -2.02
C VAL A 49 1.36 20.42 -2.37
N LEU A 50 1.56 19.22 -2.90
CA LEU A 50 0.49 18.37 -3.44
C LEU A 50 0.62 16.98 -2.82
N ASN A 51 -0.51 16.43 -2.38
CA ASN A 51 -0.59 15.02 -2.00
C ASN A 51 -0.83 14.19 -3.26
N LEU A 52 -0.06 13.12 -3.44
CA LEU A 52 -0.27 12.13 -4.47
C LEU A 52 -0.54 10.79 -3.80
N GLY A 53 -1.69 10.20 -4.11
CA GLY A 53 -2.14 8.97 -3.48
C GLY A 53 -3.46 8.50 -4.07
N THR A 54 -4.07 7.54 -3.39
CA THR A 54 -5.38 6.98 -3.71
C THR A 54 -6.38 7.28 -2.57
N ASP A 55 -7.67 7.19 -2.88
CA ASP A 55 -8.77 7.28 -1.91
C ASP A 55 -9.06 5.94 -1.22
N SER A 56 -8.44 4.84 -1.68
CA SER A 56 -8.56 3.52 -1.08
C SER A 56 -7.41 3.20 -0.13
N SER A 57 -7.69 2.37 0.88
CA SER A 57 -6.69 1.75 1.76
C SER A 57 -6.84 0.24 1.72
N ILE A 58 -5.76 -0.45 2.10
CA ILE A 58 -5.77 -1.90 2.28
C ILE A 58 -5.05 -2.23 3.59
N ASN A 59 -5.59 -3.20 4.33
CA ASN A 59 -4.97 -3.64 5.57
C ASN A 59 -3.84 -4.65 5.32
N VAL A 60 -2.93 -4.77 6.28
CA VAL A 60 -1.74 -5.61 6.13
C VAL A 60 -2.07 -7.09 5.98
N THR A 61 -3.12 -7.58 6.64
CA THR A 61 -3.59 -8.97 6.45
C THR A 61 -4.04 -9.23 5.01
N ALA A 62 -4.74 -8.29 4.37
CA ALA A 62 -5.17 -8.42 2.99
C ALA A 62 -3.97 -8.43 2.03
N ILE A 63 -2.96 -7.57 2.26
CA ILE A 63 -1.69 -7.60 1.50
C ILE A 63 -1.00 -8.97 1.67
N ALA A 64 -0.96 -9.51 2.89
CA ALA A 64 -0.36 -10.81 3.16
C ALA A 64 -1.05 -11.93 2.35
N SER A 65 -2.39 -11.92 2.32
CA SER A 65 -3.18 -12.85 1.52
C SER A 65 -2.88 -12.73 0.02
N MET A 66 -2.84 -11.51 -0.52
CA MET A 66 -2.51 -11.27 -1.93
C MET A 66 -1.12 -11.77 -2.29
N VAL A 67 -0.13 -11.59 -1.40
CA VAL A 67 1.23 -12.09 -1.62
C VAL A 67 1.26 -13.62 -1.61
N VAL A 68 0.57 -14.27 -0.66
CA VAL A 68 0.47 -15.74 -0.60
C VAL A 68 -0.15 -16.30 -1.88
N GLU A 69 -1.23 -15.69 -2.34
CA GLU A 69 -1.92 -16.06 -3.58
C GLU A 69 -1.02 -15.87 -4.81
N ALA A 70 -0.40 -14.69 -4.96
CA ALA A 70 0.49 -14.39 -6.08
C ALA A 70 1.74 -15.30 -6.10
N MET A 71 2.17 -15.81 -4.95
CA MET A 71 3.25 -16.78 -4.82
C MET A 71 2.81 -18.24 -5.05
N GLY A 72 1.51 -18.49 -5.27
CA GLY A 72 0.97 -19.84 -5.47
C GLY A 72 1.04 -20.72 -4.23
N LEU A 73 1.09 -20.13 -3.03
CA LEU A 73 1.20 -20.85 -1.76
C LEU A 73 -0.20 -21.13 -1.19
N SER A 74 -0.36 -22.28 -0.54
CA SER A 74 -1.61 -22.70 0.09
C SER A 74 -1.39 -23.17 1.52
N GLY A 75 -2.34 -22.92 2.41
CA GLY A 75 -2.27 -23.38 3.81
C GLY A 75 -1.24 -22.64 4.67
N VAL A 76 -0.86 -21.42 4.27
CA VAL A 76 0.04 -20.56 5.05
C VAL A 76 -0.69 -20.09 6.30
N LYS A 77 -0.06 -20.27 7.47
CA LYS A 77 -0.56 -19.79 8.76
C LYS A 77 -0.03 -18.39 9.06
N PHE A 78 -0.91 -17.43 9.29
CA PHE A 78 -0.52 -16.08 9.71
C PHE A 78 -0.31 -16.03 11.22
N ILE A 79 0.86 -15.52 11.63
CA ILE A 79 1.26 -15.37 13.02
C ILE A 79 1.38 -13.87 13.33
N TYR A 80 0.49 -13.35 14.17
CA TYR A 80 0.47 -11.94 14.52
C TYR A 80 1.28 -11.69 15.79
N THR A 81 2.12 -10.66 15.79
CA THR A 81 2.89 -10.28 16.99
C THR A 81 2.04 -9.52 18.02
N GLY A 82 0.85 -9.07 17.64
CA GLY A 82 -0.06 -8.30 18.49
C GLY A 82 0.30 -6.81 18.57
N GLY A 83 -0.62 -6.03 19.14
CA GLY A 83 -0.55 -4.56 19.16
C GLY A 83 -1.02 -3.93 17.85
N ASN A 84 -1.48 -2.67 17.89
CA ASN A 84 -2.03 -1.99 16.71
C ASN A 84 -0.97 -1.38 15.78
N ARG A 85 0.31 -1.74 15.94
CA ARG A 85 1.47 -1.14 15.25
C ARG A 85 2.52 -2.20 14.96
N GLY A 86 3.22 -2.08 13.84
CA GLY A 86 4.34 -2.96 13.52
C GLY A 86 5.62 -2.66 14.31
N TRP A 87 5.88 -1.39 14.63
CA TRP A 87 7.05 -0.94 15.39
C TRP A 87 6.82 0.44 16.04
N ARG A 88 7.74 0.85 16.91
CA ARG A 88 7.68 2.18 17.56
C ARG A 88 7.83 3.28 16.50
N GLY A 89 6.79 4.11 16.37
CA GLY A 89 6.71 5.19 15.37
C GLY A 89 5.90 4.83 14.12
N ASP A 90 5.41 3.60 14.01
CA ASP A 90 4.49 3.23 12.93
C ASP A 90 3.12 3.92 13.12
N VAL A 91 2.55 4.37 11.99
CA VAL A 91 1.24 5.01 11.92
C VAL A 91 0.22 3.94 11.53
N PRO A 92 -0.73 3.57 12.41
CA PRO A 92 -1.68 2.49 12.14
C PRO A 92 -2.61 2.75 10.96
N GLN A 93 -2.96 4.02 10.75
CA GLN A 93 -3.84 4.44 9.65
C GLN A 93 -3.31 5.73 9.04
N VAL A 94 -3.07 5.69 7.74
CA VAL A 94 -2.78 6.88 6.94
C VAL A 94 -4.00 7.14 6.07
N ARG A 95 -4.56 8.34 6.16
CA ARG A 95 -5.58 8.82 5.23
C ARG A 95 -5.04 10.06 4.54
N ASN A 96 -5.19 10.13 3.23
CA ASN A 96 -4.88 11.34 2.49
C ASN A 96 -5.89 12.42 2.91
N VAL A 97 -5.39 13.55 3.39
CA VAL A 97 -6.23 14.68 3.77
C VAL A 97 -6.68 15.38 2.49
N ALA A 98 -7.99 15.60 2.36
CA ALA A 98 -8.61 16.37 1.28
C ALA A 98 -8.03 17.79 1.22
N GLY A 99 -7.05 17.99 0.35
CA GLY A 99 -6.38 19.26 0.12
C GLY A 99 -5.82 19.27 -1.30
N ARG A 100 -6.21 20.29 -2.08
CA ARG A 100 -5.95 20.47 -3.53
C ARG A 100 -5.59 19.16 -4.23
N TYR A 101 -6.61 18.34 -4.47
CA TYR A 101 -6.48 17.20 -5.37
C TYR A 101 -5.98 17.71 -6.71
N LEU A 102 -4.86 17.17 -7.17
CA LEU A 102 -4.67 17.02 -8.60
C LEU A 102 -5.92 16.28 -9.07
N LEU A 103 -6.64 16.78 -10.09
CA LEU A 103 -7.76 16.07 -10.73
C LEU A 103 -7.32 14.76 -11.42
N PHE A 104 -6.15 14.25 -11.05
CA PHE A 104 -5.60 12.99 -11.45
C PHE A 104 -6.33 11.89 -10.68
N VAL A 105 -7.11 11.11 -11.42
CA VAL A 105 -7.75 9.91 -10.90
C VAL A 105 -6.87 8.73 -11.35
N PRO A 106 -6.21 8.02 -10.41
CA PRO A 106 -5.51 6.78 -10.71
C PRO A 106 -6.50 5.79 -11.35
N ASP A 107 -6.08 5.10 -12.41
CA ASP A 107 -6.95 4.16 -13.12
C ASP A 107 -6.37 2.76 -12.98
N LEU A 108 -6.85 2.06 -11.96
CA LEU A 108 -6.41 0.72 -11.63
C LEU A 108 -6.79 -0.31 -12.70
N ASP A 109 -7.85 -0.08 -13.47
CA ASP A 109 -8.33 -1.02 -14.48
C ASP A 109 -7.34 -1.14 -15.65
N LYS A 110 -6.54 -0.10 -15.90
CA LYS A 110 -5.43 -0.13 -16.87
C LYS A 110 -4.40 -1.23 -16.59
N HIS A 111 -4.24 -1.63 -15.33
CA HIS A 111 -3.14 -2.49 -14.89
C HIS A 111 -3.51 -3.96 -14.81
N PHE A 112 -4.81 -4.29 -14.72
CA PHE A 112 -5.28 -5.66 -14.51
C PHE A 112 -5.94 -6.29 -15.75
N GLY A 113 -6.05 -5.56 -16.87
CA GLY A 113 -6.45 -6.13 -18.16
C GLY A 113 -7.86 -6.73 -18.19
N ILE A 114 -8.78 -6.13 -17.42
CA ILE A 114 -10.22 -6.43 -17.42
C ILE A 114 -10.95 -5.56 -18.43
#